data_AF-A0A2W5N7X0-F1
#
_entry.id   AF-A0A2W5N7X0-F1
#
_cell.length_a   1.000
_cell.length_b   1.000
_cell.length_c   1.000
_cell.angle_alpha   90.00
_cell.angle_beta   90.00
_cell.angle_gamma   90.00
#
_symmetry.space_group_name_H-M   'P 1'
#
loop_
_entity.id
_entity.type
_entity.pdbx_description
1 polymer ?
#
loop_
_entity_poly.entity_id
_entity_poly.type
_entity_poly.pdbx_seq_one_letter_code
_entity_poly.pdbx_strand_id
1 'polypeptide(L)'
;MEHAVLSDGSHHIRLDVVSGCLSRQSAVRLRFVLDGLEKADACVLAVQRLLALHRHGRFGKMHYPRDPAIARGIVLLRAHDAFSDGASHRDFACSLVGAEIAEQDWNDPSDSLRSRIRRLARQARAMARGGYKDLMLRK
;
A
#
# COMPACT_ATOMS: atom_id res chain seq x y z
N MET A 1 -18.34 14.01 -11.52
CA MET A 1 -16.89 14.22 -11.42
C MET A 1 -16.22 13.04 -12.09
N GLU A 2 -15.44 13.25 -13.15
CA GLU A 2 -14.76 12.16 -13.86
C GLU A 2 -13.37 11.97 -13.25
N HIS A 3 -12.95 10.71 -13.10
CA HIS A 3 -11.63 10.35 -12.59
C HIS A 3 -11.02 9.31 -13.51
N ALA A 4 -9.74 9.47 -13.83
CA ALA A 4 -8.98 8.47 -14.57
C ALA A 4 -7.83 7.96 -13.71
N VAL A 5 -7.62 6.64 -13.74
CA VAL A 5 -6.49 6.00 -13.07
C VAL A 5 -5.64 5.32 -14.13
N LEU A 6 -4.37 5.72 -14.20
CA LEU A 6 -3.36 5.03 -14.98
C LEU A 6 -2.62 4.11 -14.02
N SER A 7 -2.52 2.82 -14.33
CA SER A 7 -1.92 1.83 -13.41
C SER A 7 -1.24 0.68 -14.16
N ASP A 8 -0.15 0.16 -13.59
CA ASP A 8 0.46 -1.12 -13.98
C ASP A 8 0.14 -2.26 -12.98
N GLY A 9 -0.79 -2.01 -12.06
CA GLY A 9 -1.16 -2.90 -10.96
C GLY A 9 -0.35 -2.68 -9.68
N SER A 10 0.87 -2.12 -9.76
CA SER A 10 1.73 -1.85 -8.60
C SER A 10 1.86 -0.34 -8.31
N HIS A 11 1.82 0.47 -9.35
CA HIS A 11 1.93 1.92 -9.32
C HIS A 11 0.71 2.51 -10.00
N HIS A 12 0.28 3.68 -9.53
CA HIS A 12 -0.82 4.38 -10.17
C HIS A 12 -0.67 5.90 -10.11
N ILE A 13 -1.28 6.57 -11.08
CA ILE A 13 -1.49 8.02 -11.10
C ILE A 13 -3.00 8.23 -11.24
N ARG A 14 -3.58 9.02 -10.33
CA ARG A 14 -4.98 9.44 -10.43
C ARG A 14 -5.04 10.85 -10.99
N LEU A 15 -5.89 11.04 -12.00
CA LEU A 15 -6.25 12.33 -12.55
C LEU A 15 -7.69 12.64 -12.17
N ASP A 16 -7.87 13.70 -11.40
CA ASP A 16 -9.18 14.22 -11.03
C ASP A 16 -9.60 15.28 -12.05
N VAL A 17 -10.63 15.01 -12.84
CA VAL A 17 -11.10 15.92 -13.89
C VAL A 17 -12.00 16.98 -13.28
N VAL A 18 -11.44 18.17 -13.10
CA VAL A 18 -12.16 19.35 -12.61
C VAL A 18 -13.07 19.94 -13.69
N SER A 19 -12.63 19.90 -14.96
CA SER A 19 -13.38 20.41 -16.10
C SER A 19 -12.98 19.68 -17.39
N GLY A 20 -13.94 19.49 -18.30
CA GLY A 20 -13.76 18.72 -19.54
C GLY A 20 -14.19 17.25 -19.43
N CYS A 21 -13.81 16.45 -20.42
CA CYS A 21 -14.10 15.01 -20.46
C CYS A 21 -12.94 14.21 -21.07
N LEU A 22 -12.56 13.09 -20.46
CA LEU A 22 -11.49 12.20 -20.95
C LEU A 22 -12.02 11.05 -21.81
N SER A 23 -13.08 10.39 -21.35
CA SER A 23 -13.61 9.15 -21.94
C SER A 23 -14.20 9.26 -23.35
N ARG A 24 -14.57 10.47 -23.80
CA ARG A 24 -15.19 10.70 -25.13
C ARG A 24 -14.25 11.36 -26.15
N GLN A 25 -12.97 11.44 -25.85
CA GLN A 25 -11.98 12.15 -26.66
C GLN A 25 -10.84 11.20 -27.03
N SER A 26 -10.36 11.28 -28.28
CA SER A 26 -9.18 10.53 -28.73
C SER A 26 -7.87 11.19 -28.28
N ALA A 27 -7.89 12.50 -28.03
CA ALA A 27 -6.78 13.27 -27.53
C ALA A 27 -7.28 14.41 -26.64
N VAL A 28 -6.52 14.72 -25.58
CA VAL A 28 -6.89 15.76 -24.61
C VAL A 28 -5.70 16.66 -24.31
N ARG A 29 -5.97 17.95 -24.09
CA ARG A 29 -4.99 18.88 -23.53
C ARG A 29 -5.15 18.90 -22.01
N LEU A 30 -4.15 18.42 -21.29
CA LEU A 30 -4.15 18.45 -19.84
C LEU A 30 -3.70 19.82 -19.34
N ARG A 31 -4.50 20.41 -18.43
CA ARG A 31 -4.12 21.58 -17.63
C ARG A 31 -4.12 21.16 -16.17
N PHE A 32 -2.97 21.26 -15.52
CA PHE A 32 -2.83 20.94 -14.10
C PHE A 32 -3.09 22.20 -13.28
N VAL A 33 -3.97 22.07 -12.30
CA VAL A 33 -4.27 23.13 -11.35
C VAL A 33 -3.69 22.70 -10.01
N LEU A 34 -2.82 23.53 -9.44
CA LEU A 34 -2.43 23.43 -8.04
C LEU A 34 -3.32 24.36 -7.22
N ASP A 35 -3.98 23.80 -6.21
CA ASP A 35 -4.76 24.56 -5.24
C ASP A 35 -4.03 24.53 -3.90
N GLY A 36 -3.39 25.66 -3.57
CA GLY A 36 -2.56 25.82 -2.37
C GLY A 36 -1.20 25.13 -2.44
N LEU A 37 -0.35 25.44 -1.45
CA LEU A 37 1.01 24.90 -1.35
C LEU A 37 1.10 23.63 -0.50
N GLU A 38 0.12 23.37 0.38
CA GLU A 38 0.13 22.19 1.26
C GLU A 38 0.22 20.85 0.51
N LYS A 39 -0.32 20.81 -0.71
CA LYS A 39 -0.31 19.63 -1.59
C LYS A 39 0.60 19.82 -2.80
N ALA A 40 1.38 20.89 -2.86
CA ALA A 40 2.15 21.23 -4.05
C ALA A 40 3.18 20.16 -4.38
N ASP A 41 3.92 19.68 -3.39
CA ASP A 41 4.92 18.63 -3.59
C ASP A 41 4.30 17.32 -4.10
N ALA A 42 3.15 16.93 -3.54
CA ALA A 42 2.42 15.74 -3.99
C ALA A 42 1.92 15.91 -5.43
N CYS A 43 1.44 17.10 -5.80
CA CYS A 43 1.02 17.41 -7.16
C CYS A 43 2.20 17.41 -8.14
N VAL A 44 3.31 18.04 -7.77
CA VAL A 44 4.55 18.06 -8.57
C VAL A 44 5.06 16.63 -8.79
N LEU A 45 5.09 15.79 -7.75
CA LEU A 45 5.46 14.39 -7.88
C LEU A 45 4.52 13.62 -8.80
N ALA A 46 3.21 13.86 -8.74
CA ALA A 46 2.23 13.26 -9.64
C ALA A 46 2.47 13.67 -11.10
N VAL A 47 2.78 14.95 -11.36
CA VAL A 47 3.15 15.44 -12.69
C VAL A 47 4.46 14.82 -13.17
N GLN A 48 5.49 14.73 -12.32
CA GLN A 48 6.75 14.07 -12.66
C GLN A 48 6.55 12.59 -13.03
N ARG A 49 5.71 11.86 -12.27
CA ARG A 49 5.33 10.48 -12.56
C ARG A 49 4.61 10.36 -13.91
N LEU A 50 3.70 11.28 -14.21
CA LEU A 50 2.98 11.30 -15.49
C LEU A 50 3.91 11.59 -16.67
N LEU A 51 4.83 12.55 -16.52
CA LEU A 51 5.83 12.84 -17.54
C LEU A 51 6.76 11.65 -17.78
N ALA A 52 7.17 10.95 -16.71
CA ALA A 52 7.98 9.74 -16.84
C ALA A 52 7.21 8.62 -17.55
N LEU A 53 5.93 8.43 -17.23
CA LEU A 53 5.06 7.46 -17.90
C LEU A 53 4.89 7.81 -19.39
N HIS A 54 4.65 9.08 -19.72
CA HIS A 54 4.53 9.54 -21.10
C HIS A 54 5.83 9.32 -21.89
N ARG A 55 6.99 9.62 -21.28
CA ARG A 55 8.30 9.50 -21.92
C ARG A 55 8.75 8.06 -22.14
N HIS A 56 8.45 7.17 -21.20
CA HIS A 56 9.01 5.81 -21.18
C HIS A 56 7.97 4.70 -21.41
N GLY A 57 6.68 5.03 -21.45
CA GLY A 57 5.59 4.05 -21.58
C GLY A 57 5.43 3.11 -20.38
N ARG A 58 6.11 3.38 -19.26
CA ARG A 58 6.10 2.52 -18.06
C ARG A 58 6.29 3.31 -16.78
N PHE A 59 5.82 2.75 -15.66
CA PHE A 59 6.05 3.31 -14.32
C PHE A 59 7.48 3.01 -13.87
N GLY A 60 8.30 4.06 -13.75
CA GLY A 60 9.70 3.94 -13.33
C GLY A 60 9.86 3.91 -11.81
N LYS A 61 10.53 2.88 -11.28
CA LYS A 61 10.78 2.67 -9.83
C LYS A 61 11.35 3.90 -9.10
N MET A 62 12.15 4.74 -9.77
CA MET A 62 12.74 5.93 -9.15
C MET A 62 11.71 6.95 -8.65
N HIS A 63 10.51 6.98 -9.24
CA HIS A 63 9.44 7.90 -8.83
C HIS A 63 8.49 7.27 -7.79
N TYR A 64 8.74 6.03 -7.39
CA TYR A 64 7.94 5.26 -6.45
C TYR A 64 8.86 4.61 -5.41
N PRO A 65 9.37 5.39 -4.43
CA PRO A 65 10.21 4.84 -3.38
C PRO A 65 9.44 3.77 -2.60
N ARG A 66 10.17 2.78 -2.05
CA ARG A 66 9.58 1.75 -1.21
C ARG A 66 8.91 2.39 0.00
N ASP A 67 7.64 2.08 0.19
CA ASP A 67 6.88 2.47 1.38
C ASP A 67 6.90 1.32 2.41
N PRO A 68 7.55 1.49 3.58
CA PRO A 68 7.53 0.49 4.65
C PRO A 68 6.12 0.13 5.13
N ALA A 69 5.14 1.04 4.98
CA ALA A 69 3.74 0.79 5.33
C ALA A 69 3.13 -0.29 4.42
N ILE A 70 3.49 -0.34 3.13
CA ILE A 70 3.05 -1.39 2.21
C ILE A 70 3.60 -2.75 2.65
N ALA A 71 4.92 -2.82 2.93
CA ALA A 71 5.54 -4.05 3.38
C ALA A 71 4.88 -4.58 4.67
N ARG A 72 4.59 -3.69 5.62
CA ARG A 72 3.86 -4.04 6.84
C ARG A 72 2.42 -4.46 6.55
N GLY A 73 1.72 -3.78 5.64
CA GLY A 73 0.37 -4.11 5.20
C GLY A 73 0.28 -5.53 4.63
N ILE A 74 1.25 -5.94 3.81
CA ILE A 74 1.34 -7.31 3.28
C ILE A 74 1.45 -8.34 4.41
N VAL A 75 2.26 -8.08 5.43
CA VAL A 75 2.39 -9.00 6.58
C VAL A 75 1.08 -9.09 7.35
N LEU A 76 0.35 -7.98 7.51
CA LEU A 76 -0.95 -7.97 8.19
C LEU A 76 -2.03 -8.70 7.39
N LEU A 77 -2.02 -8.59 6.06
CA LEU A 77 -2.91 -9.36 5.17
C LEU A 77 -2.63 -10.86 5.30
N ARG A 78 -1.36 -11.29 5.17
CA ARG A 78 -0.98 -12.70 5.36
C ARG A 78 -1.36 -13.23 6.74
N ALA A 79 -1.20 -12.41 7.78
CA ALA A 79 -1.62 -12.77 9.13
C ALA A 79 -3.14 -12.95 9.22
N HIS A 80 -3.90 -12.03 8.61
CA HIS A 80 -5.36 -12.15 8.55
C HIS A 80 -5.80 -13.45 7.88
N ASP A 81 -5.25 -13.75 6.71
CA ASP A 81 -5.60 -14.94 5.93
C ASP A 81 -5.26 -16.21 6.72
N ALA A 82 -4.03 -16.32 7.23
CA ALA A 82 -3.61 -17.47 8.02
C ALA A 82 -4.51 -17.70 9.26
N PHE A 83 -4.84 -16.64 10.02
CA PHE A 83 -5.68 -16.80 11.21
C PHE A 83 -7.16 -17.02 10.87
N SER A 84 -7.63 -16.57 9.70
CA SER A 84 -8.99 -16.85 9.23
C SER A 84 -9.12 -18.30 8.77
N ASP A 85 -8.04 -18.87 8.23
CA ASP A 85 -7.93 -20.28 7.85
C ASP A 85 -7.64 -21.22 9.05
N GLY A 86 -7.61 -20.68 10.27
CA GLY A 86 -7.45 -21.45 11.51
C GLY A 86 -6.01 -21.78 11.91
N ALA A 87 -5.00 -21.18 11.25
CA ALA A 87 -3.61 -21.38 11.64
C ALA A 87 -3.36 -20.95 13.09
N SER A 88 -2.53 -21.72 13.81
CA SER A 88 -2.11 -21.30 15.15
C SER A 88 -1.12 -20.14 15.08
N HIS A 89 -0.92 -19.43 16.20
CA HIS A 89 0.13 -18.41 16.27
C HIS A 89 1.53 -19.01 16.01
N ARG A 90 1.75 -20.28 16.35
CA ARG A 90 3.02 -20.98 16.10
C ARG A 90 3.20 -21.25 14.61
N ASP A 91 2.16 -21.76 13.94
CA ASP A 91 2.21 -22.05 12.50
C ASP A 91 2.48 -20.76 11.69
N PHE A 92 1.79 -19.67 12.05
CA PHE A 92 2.05 -18.38 11.42
C PHE A 92 3.48 -17.87 11.71
N ALA A 93 4.01 -18.07 12.92
CA ALA A 93 5.39 -17.72 13.24
C ALA A 93 6.38 -18.50 12.36
N CYS A 94 6.21 -19.82 12.23
CA CYS A 94 7.02 -20.66 11.36
C CYS A 94 6.98 -20.18 9.90
N SER A 95 5.81 -19.78 9.39
CA SER A 95 5.69 -19.24 8.03
C SER A 95 6.36 -17.87 7.85
N LEU A 96 6.45 -17.08 8.93
CA LEU A 96 6.92 -15.70 8.88
C LEU A 96 8.45 -15.58 9.05
N VAL A 97 9.04 -16.37 9.95
CA VAL A 97 10.47 -16.33 10.26
C VAL A 97 11.22 -17.61 9.89
N GLY A 98 10.53 -18.66 9.46
CA GLY A 98 11.11 -19.99 9.24
C GLY A 98 10.94 -20.90 10.47
N ALA A 99 10.81 -22.20 10.24
CA ALA A 99 10.53 -23.17 11.30
C ALA A 99 11.64 -23.26 12.35
N GLU A 100 12.90 -23.25 11.92
CA GLU A 100 14.07 -23.33 12.82
C GLU A 100 14.13 -22.15 13.79
N ILE A 101 14.02 -20.93 13.25
CA ILE A 101 14.02 -19.69 14.06
C ILE A 101 12.79 -19.65 14.95
N ALA A 102 11.62 -20.01 14.41
CA ALA A 102 10.40 -20.04 15.20
C ALA A 102 10.52 -21.00 16.38
N GLU A 103 11.11 -22.19 16.21
CA GLU A 103 11.26 -23.15 17.30
C GLU A 103 12.20 -22.67 18.41
N GLN A 104 13.33 -22.05 18.04
CA GLN A 104 14.27 -21.45 18.98
C GLN A 104 13.62 -20.30 19.76
N ASP A 105 13.03 -19.34 19.05
CA ASP A 105 12.50 -18.11 19.64
C ASP A 105 11.13 -18.30 20.32
N TRP A 106 10.38 -19.36 20.00
CA TRP A 106 9.08 -19.60 20.61
C TRP A 106 9.20 -19.94 22.10
N ASN A 107 10.23 -20.69 22.46
CA ASN A 107 10.54 -21.06 23.84
C ASN A 107 11.46 -20.06 24.53
N ASP A 108 11.91 -19.02 23.83
CA ASP A 108 12.79 -18.00 24.39
C ASP A 108 12.09 -17.27 25.56
N PRO A 109 12.80 -17.07 26.70
CA PRO A 109 12.25 -16.39 27.87
C PRO A 109 11.79 -14.95 27.61
N SER A 110 12.32 -14.27 26.59
CA SER A 110 11.96 -12.89 26.25
C SER A 110 10.53 -12.74 25.74
N ASP A 111 9.87 -13.85 25.34
CA ASP A 111 8.52 -13.86 24.75
C ASP A 111 8.37 -12.93 23.52
N SER A 112 9.49 -12.49 22.93
CA SER A 112 9.50 -11.41 21.94
C SER A 112 8.77 -11.78 20.65
N LEU A 113 9.00 -13.00 20.14
CA LEU A 113 8.33 -13.55 18.96
C LEU A 113 6.83 -13.75 19.22
N ARG A 114 6.46 -14.43 20.31
CA ARG A 114 5.07 -14.65 20.72
C ARG A 114 4.30 -13.33 20.85
N SER A 115 4.90 -12.34 21.51
CA SER A 115 4.33 -11.00 21.64
C SER A 115 4.20 -10.27 20.29
N ARG A 116 5.19 -10.39 19.38
CA ARG A 116 5.12 -9.85 18.01
C ARG A 116 3.96 -10.47 17.22
N ILE A 117 3.82 -11.80 17.27
CA ILE A 117 2.76 -12.52 16.55
C ILE A 117 1.37 -12.15 17.10
N ARG A 118 1.20 -12.07 18.42
CA ARG A 118 -0.06 -11.61 19.05
C ARG A 118 -0.44 -10.19 18.62
N ARG A 119 0.55 -9.28 18.50
CA ARG A 119 0.32 -7.93 17.98
C ARG A 119 -0.12 -7.94 16.52
N LEU A 120 0.52 -8.75 15.67
CA LEU A 120 0.13 -8.92 14.28
C LEU A 120 -1.30 -9.44 14.16
N ALA A 121 -1.66 -10.49 14.91
CA ALA A 121 -3.02 -11.04 14.92
C ALA A 121 -4.07 -9.99 15.30
N ARG A 122 -3.81 -9.20 16.36
CA ARG A 122 -4.71 -8.13 16.81
C ARG A 122 -4.86 -7.04 15.75
N GLN A 123 -3.75 -6.59 15.17
CA GLN A 123 -3.76 -5.54 14.16
C GLN A 123 -4.43 -6.01 12.87
N ALA A 124 -4.16 -7.23 12.41
CA ALA A 124 -4.80 -7.82 11.24
C ALA A 124 -6.34 -7.85 11.39
N ARG A 125 -6.83 -8.30 12.56
CA ARG A 125 -8.28 -8.26 12.86
C ARG A 125 -8.84 -6.84 12.92
N ALA A 126 -8.11 -5.88 13.50
CA ALA A 126 -8.55 -4.49 13.55
C ALA A 126 -8.65 -3.88 12.14
N MET A 127 -7.67 -4.17 11.28
CA MET A 127 -7.69 -3.76 9.87
C MET A 127 -8.91 -4.33 9.15
N ALA A 128 -9.16 -5.64 9.27
CA ALA A 128 -10.29 -6.31 8.62
C ALA A 128 -11.67 -5.79 9.09
N ARG A 129 -11.79 -5.36 10.36
CA ARG A 129 -13.02 -4.76 10.90
C ARG A 129 -13.23 -3.28 10.51
N GLY A 130 -12.48 -2.78 9.53
CA GLY A 130 -12.65 -1.43 9.00
C GLY A 130 -11.48 -0.48 9.26
N GLY A 131 -10.48 -0.88 10.04
CA GLY A 131 -9.27 -0.07 10.28
C GLY A 131 -8.47 0.24 9.01
N TYR A 132 -8.68 -0.51 7.92
CA TYR A 132 -8.08 -0.20 6.62
C TYR A 132 -8.51 1.18 6.07
N LYS A 133 -9.67 1.71 6.49
CA LYS A 133 -10.15 3.02 6.05
C LYS A 133 -9.20 4.15 6.48
N ASP A 134 -8.53 4.00 7.61
CA ASP A 134 -7.56 4.98 8.11
C ASP A 134 -6.33 5.07 7.20
N LEU A 135 -6.02 4.02 6.44
CA LEU A 135 -4.96 4.07 5.42
C LEU A 135 -5.33 4.98 4.25
N MET A 136 -6.62 5.17 3.97
CA MET A 136 -7.10 6.06 2.91
C MET A 136 -7.16 7.53 3.36
N LEU A 137 -7.14 7.77 4.68
CA LEU A 137 -7.21 9.10 5.27
C LEU A 137 -5.82 9.70 5.56
N ARG A 138 -4.77 8.88 5.57
CA ARG A 138 -3.38 9.35 5.68
C ARG A 138 -2.99 10.03 4.37
N LYS A 139 -2.87 11.36 4.42
CA LYS A 139 -2.26 12.19 3.36
C LYS A 139 -0.74 12.16 3.49
#